data_AF-A0AAN1EN96-F1
#
_entry.id   AF-A0AAN1EN96-F1
#
_cell.length_a   1.000
_cell.length_b   1.000
_cell.length_c   1.000
_cell.angle_alpha   90.00
_cell.angle_beta   90.00
_cell.angle_gamma   90.00
#
_symmetry.space_group_name_H-M   'P 1'
#
loop_
_entity.id
_entity.type
_entity.pdbx_description
1 polymer ?
#
loop_
_entity_poly.entity_id
_entity_poly.type
_entity_poly.pdbx_seq_one_letter_code
_entity_poly.pdbx_strand_id
1 'polypeptide(L)' 'MSVILRPATKSDAAYLLNLEEVCMRGYAEELWGDWRQSDTVESLDVAGHEVIELNGKERSDVLPRSGTKIIFS' A
#
# COMPACT_ATOMS: atom_id res chain seq x y z
N MET A 1 3.12 23.20 4.63
CA MET A 1 3.22 21.76 4.34
C MET A 1 1.98 21.12 4.92
N SER A 2 0.99 20.77 4.09
CA SER A 2 -0.23 20.12 4.57
C SER A 2 -0.15 18.63 4.28
N VAL A 3 -0.39 17.83 5.32
CA VAL A 3 -0.49 16.38 5.25
C VAL A 3 -1.95 16.03 5.53
N ILE A 4 -2.61 15.38 4.58
CA ILE A 4 -4.01 14.96 4.72
C ILE A 4 -4.06 13.44 4.70
N LEU A 5 -4.70 12.83 5.68
CA LEU A 5 -5.04 11.41 5.62
C LEU A 5 -6.43 11.28 5.01
N ARG A 6 -6.54 10.50 3.93
CA ARG A 6 -7.83 10.13 3.34
C ARG A 6 -7.97 8.61 3.28
N PRO A 7 -9.19 8.08 3.33
CA PRO A 7 -9.43 6.69 3.00
C PRO A 7 -8.90 6.36 1.60
N ALA A 8 -8.29 5.19 1.44
CA ALA A 8 -7.91 4.67 0.14
C ALA A 8 -9.17 4.38 -0.68
N THR A 9 -9.06 4.60 -1.99
CA THR A 9 -10.09 4.30 -2.98
C THR A 9 -9.58 3.24 -3.93
N LYS A 10 -10.46 2.64 -4.74
CA LYS A 10 -10.05 1.67 -5.76
C LYS A 10 -9.08 2.26 -6.78
N SER A 11 -9.10 3.58 -7.00
CA SER A 11 -8.13 4.27 -7.87
C SER A 11 -6.70 4.21 -7.32
N ASP A 12 -6.55 4.07 -5.99
CA ASP A 12 -5.24 3.97 -5.34
C ASP A 12 -4.63 2.56 -5.46
N ALA A 13 -5.41 1.54 -5.85
CA ALA A 13 -4.99 0.15 -5.81
C ALA A 13 -3.70 -0.14 -6.60
N ALA A 14 -3.57 0.42 -7.81
CA ALA A 14 -2.34 0.28 -8.60
C ALA A 14 -1.12 0.88 -7.89
N TYR A 15 -1.31 1.98 -7.18
CA TYR A 15 -0.25 2.62 -6.41
C TYR A 15 0.09 1.84 -5.13
N LEU A 16 -0.90 1.30 -4.43
CA LEU A 16 -0.70 0.43 -3.24
C LEU A 16 0.14 -0.80 -3.59
N LEU A 17 -0.18 -1.45 -4.71
CA LEU A 17 0.55 -2.63 -5.19
C LEU A 17 1.97 -2.27 -5.64
N ASN A 18 2.16 -1.10 -6.26
CA ASN A 18 3.50 -0.63 -6.59
C ASN A 18 4.35 -0.35 -5.34
N LEU A 19 3.75 0.24 -4.30
CA LEU A 19 4.42 0.40 -3.01
C LEU A 19 4.80 -0.95 -2.41
N GLU A 20 3.91 -1.92 -2.46
CA GLU A 20 4.19 -3.27 -1.99
C GLU A 20 5.40 -3.86 -2.74
N GLU A 21 5.42 -3.79 -4.07
CA GLU A 21 6.55 -4.26 -4.87
C GLU A 21 7.86 -3.54 -4.49
N VAL A 22 7.87 -2.21 -4.47
CA VAL A 22 9.09 -1.43 -4.22
C VAL A 22 9.62 -1.64 -2.80
N CYS A 23 8.73 -1.78 -1.82
CA CYS A 23 9.12 -1.92 -0.41
C CYS A 23 9.40 -3.37 -0.01
N MET A 24 8.66 -4.35 -0.56
CA MET A 24 8.67 -5.73 -0.07
C MET A 24 9.41 -6.71 -0.98
N ARG A 25 9.55 -6.43 -2.28
CA ARG A 25 10.20 -7.37 -3.21
C ARG A 25 11.60 -7.76 -2.77
N GLY A 26 12.44 -6.77 -2.44
CA GLY A 26 13.81 -7.04 -2.00
C GLY A 26 13.85 -7.90 -0.73
N TYR A 27 12.98 -7.61 0.23
CA TYR A 27 12.85 -8.43 1.44
C TYR A 27 12.38 -9.85 1.14
N ALA A 28 11.41 -10.02 0.24
CA ALA A 28 10.85 -11.31 -0.10
C ALA A 28 11.83 -12.19 -0.87
N GLU A 29 12.55 -11.62 -1.84
CA GLU A 29 13.61 -12.31 -2.58
C GLU A 29 14.76 -12.73 -1.64
N GLU A 30 15.11 -11.91 -0.64
CA GLU A 30 16.14 -12.26 0.34
C GLU A 30 15.70 -13.38 1.30
N LEU A 31 14.47 -13.33 1.79
CA LEU A 31 13.96 -14.28 2.79
C LEU A 31 13.46 -15.59 2.19
N TRP A 32 12.79 -15.52 1.05
CA TRP A 32 12.08 -16.66 0.44
C TRP A 32 12.57 -17.02 -0.96
N GLY A 33 13.50 -16.24 -1.53
CA GLY A 33 14.12 -16.52 -2.83
C GLY A 33 13.25 -16.17 -4.03
N ASP A 34 12.01 -15.73 -3.83
CA ASP A 34 11.08 -15.37 -4.89
C ASP A 34 10.11 -14.27 -4.40
N TRP A 35 9.59 -13.49 -5.35
CA TRP A 35 8.59 -12.46 -5.11
C TRP A 35 7.28 -12.81 -5.78
N ARG A 36 6.21 -12.77 -4.98
CA ARG A 36 4.84 -12.83 -5.47
C ARG A 36 4.03 -11.74 -4.82
N GLN A 37 3.50 -10.85 -5.64
CA GLN A 37 2.60 -9.79 -5.20
C GLN A 37 1.36 -10.39 -4.51
N SER A 38 0.92 -9.76 -3.42
CA SER A 38 -0.13 -10.31 -2.57
C SER A 38 -1.52 -10.29 -3.25
N ASP A 39 -1.77 -9.29 -4.10
CA ASP A 39 -3.08 -9.06 -4.73
C ASP A 39 -2.99 -8.46 -6.15
N THR A 40 -4.11 -8.42 -6.86
CA THR A 40 -4.28 -7.69 -8.13
C THR A 40 -5.05 -6.38 -7.92
N VAL A 41 -5.01 -5.49 -8.93
CA VAL A 41 -5.77 -4.22 -8.88
C VAL A 41 -7.28 -4.48 -8.70
N GLU A 42 -7.81 -5.55 -9.27
CA GLU A 42 -9.22 -5.89 -9.11
C GLU A 42 -9.54 -6.50 -7.74
N SER A 43 -8.67 -7.39 -7.23
CA SER A 43 -8.92 -8.15 -6.00
C SER A 43 -8.58 -7.38 -4.73
N LEU A 44 -7.65 -6.42 -4.78
CA LEU A 44 -7.15 -5.72 -3.60
C LEU A 44 -8.30 -5.06 -2.82
N ASP A 45 -8.50 -5.48 -1.58
CA ASP A 45 -9.42 -4.81 -0.67
C ASP A 45 -8.78 -3.55 -0.12
N VAL A 46 -9.22 -2.40 -0.61
CA VAL A 46 -8.74 -1.08 -0.16
C VAL A 46 -9.43 -0.63 1.13
N ALA A 47 -10.44 -1.37 1.60
CA ALA A 47 -11.13 -1.05 2.83
C ALA A 47 -10.18 -1.14 4.04
N GLY A 48 -10.06 -0.04 4.79
CA GLY A 48 -9.20 0.03 5.98
C GLY A 48 -7.78 0.54 5.72
N HIS A 49 -7.43 0.83 4.47
CA HIS A 49 -6.20 1.54 4.11
C HIS A 49 -6.42 3.07 4.12
N GLU A 50 -5.43 3.82 4.61
CA GLU A 50 -5.40 5.28 4.53
C GLU A 50 -4.22 5.71 3.66
N VAL A 51 -4.44 6.75 2.85
CA VAL A 51 -3.49 7.36 1.94
C VAL A 51 -3.11 8.73 2.48
N ILE A 52 -1.81 9.01 2.58
CA ILE A 52 -1.30 10.36 2.88
C ILE A 52 -1.23 11.22 1.62
N GLU A 53 -1.87 12.38 1.62
CA GLU A 53 -1.74 13.35 0.53
C GLU A 53 -0.90 14.55 0.99
N LEU A 54 0.14 14.89 0.22
CA LEU A 54 1.07 15.99 0.52
C LEU A 54 0.89 17.14 -0.48
N ASN A 55 0.45 18.31 -0.01
CA ASN A 55 0.32 19.54 -0.81
C ASN A 55 -0.43 19.37 -2.17
N GLY A 56 -1.48 18.55 -2.24
CA GLY A 56 -2.23 18.31 -3.47
C GLY A 56 -1.43 17.61 -4.58
N LYS A 57 -0.26 17.05 -4.24
CA LYS A 57 0.55 16.17 -5.08
C LYS A 57 0.52 14.81 -4.41
N GLU A 58 -0.17 13.85 -5.03
CA GLU A 58 -0.29 12.48 -4.51
C GLU A 58 1.09 11.93 -4.16
N ARG A 59 1.30 11.71 -2.87
CA ARG A 59 2.45 10.98 -2.35
C ARG A 59 1.93 10.19 -1.15
N SER A 60 1.16 9.17 -1.49
CA SER A 60 0.47 8.28 -0.58
C SER A 60 1.48 7.43 0.17
N ASP A 61 1.99 7.91 1.29
CA ASP A 61 2.50 6.99 2.30
C ASP A 61 1.26 6.32 2.92
N VAL A 62 1.17 4.99 2.83
CA VAL A 62 0.00 4.23 3.28
C VAL A 62 0.27 3.77 4.69
N LEU A 63 -0.46 4.32 5.65
CA LEU A 63 -0.39 3.88 7.03
C LEU A 63 -1.57 2.96 7.32
N PRO A 64 -1.35 1.76 7.88
CA PRO A 64 -2.46 0.98 8.42
C PRO A 64 -3.07 1.76 9.58
N ARG A 65 -4.41 1.83 9.66
CA ARG A 65 -5.05 2.30 10.89
C ARG A 65 -4.61 1.42 12.04
N SER A 66 -4.37 2.01 13.20
CA SER A 66 -4.14 1.29 14.45
C SER A 66 -5.22 0.22 14.64
N GLY A 67 -4.85 -1.05 14.47
CA GLY A 67 -5.74 -2.21 14.50
C GLY A 67 -5.96 -2.94 13.15
N THR A 68 -5.63 -2.32 12.02
CA THR A 68 -5.59 -2.98 10.70
C THR A 68 -4.26 -3.72 10.59
N LYS A 69 -4.32 -5.05 10.74
CA LYS A 69 -3.21 -5.95 10.42
C LYS A 69 -2.84 -5.69 8.95
N ILE A 70 -1.64 -5.20 8.65
CA ILE A 70 -1.11 -5.41 7.31
C ILE A 70 -0.86 -6.92 7.24
N ILE A 71 -1.78 -7.63 6.62
CA ILE A 71 -1.63 -9.05 6.38
C ILE A 71 -0.65 -9.16 5.22
N PHE A 72 0.65 -9.23 5.54
CA PHE A 72 1.64 -9.86 4.68
C PHE A 72 1.65 -11.35 5.06
N SER A 73 0.71 -12.13 4.55
CA SER A 73 0.70 -13.59 4.74
C SER A 73 0.21 -14.30 3.50
#